data_AF-A0A930FNM5-F1
#
_entry.id   AF-A0A930FNM5-F1
#
_cell.length_a   1.000
_cell.length_b   1.000
_cell.length_c   1.000
_cell.angle_alpha   90.00
_cell.angle_beta   90.00
_cell.angle_gamma   90.00
#
_symmetry.space_group_name_H-M   'P 1'
#
loop_
_entity.id
_entity.type
_entity.pdbx_description
1 polymer ?
#
loop_
_entity_poly.entity_id
_entity_poly.type
_entity_poly.pdbx_seq_one_letter_code
_entity_poly.pdbx_strand_id
1 'polypeptide(L)'
;MILALDPGSVKTGVAVVYKNGSLARKKVIQTEDFEKEVQGVLDAYDIGVIVMGNGTHHKEMQQRTVMLLKEREKNVKIELVDEKYTTEMGETWYKREHPVTGWRRLIPDGFRRIPVPVDDYVAWIIACIYLGIVRAEDVGHKKV
;
A
#
# COMPACT_ATOMS: atom_id res chain seq x y z
N MET A 1 -3.45 -11.65 -9.22
CA MET A 1 -3.28 -10.93 -7.93
C MET A 1 -3.30 -9.43 -8.21
N ILE A 2 -3.33 -8.60 -7.16
CA ILE A 2 -3.30 -7.13 -7.26
C ILE A 2 -1.96 -6.65 -6.71
N LEU A 3 -1.31 -5.74 -7.43
CA LEU A 3 -0.17 -4.98 -6.93
C LEU A 3 -0.65 -3.59 -6.56
N ALA A 4 -0.54 -3.20 -5.30
CA ALA A 4 -0.85 -1.87 -4.84
C ALA A 4 0.42 -1.09 -4.49
N LEU A 5 0.42 0.19 -4.87
CA LEU A 5 1.54 1.11 -4.76
C LEU A 5 1.08 2.39 -4.08
N ASP A 6 1.77 2.78 -3.01
CA ASP A 6 1.59 4.08 -2.34
C ASP A 6 2.83 4.95 -2.58
N PRO A 7 2.85 5.77 -3.65
CA PRO A 7 4.02 6.51 -4.06
C PRO A 7 4.29 7.73 -3.18
N GLY A 8 5.45 7.72 -2.51
CA GLY A 8 6.02 8.88 -1.82
C GLY A 8 7.29 9.41 -2.51
N SER A 9 7.71 10.62 -2.14
CA SER A 9 8.89 11.27 -2.72
C SER A 9 10.19 10.52 -2.45
N VAL A 10 10.32 9.92 -1.27
CA VAL A 10 11.53 9.19 -0.84
C VAL A 10 11.28 7.69 -0.77
N LYS A 11 10.11 7.29 -0.27
CA LYS A 11 9.74 5.90 -0.05
C LYS A 11 8.42 5.60 -0.74
N THR A 12 8.27 4.38 -1.21
CA THR A 12 7.04 3.87 -1.80
C THR A 12 6.61 2.62 -1.05
N GLY A 13 5.34 2.60 -0.61
CA GLY A 13 4.70 1.41 -0.09
C GLY A 13 4.33 0.45 -1.22
N VAL A 14 4.63 -0.83 -1.06
CA VAL A 14 4.30 -1.87 -2.04
C VAL A 14 3.57 -3.01 -1.34
N ALA A 15 2.44 -3.43 -1.88
CA ALA A 15 1.70 -4.59 -1.41
C ALA A 15 1.23 -5.48 -2.57
N VAL A 16 1.37 -6.79 -2.43
CA VAL A 16 0.79 -7.80 -3.30
C VAL A 16 -0.34 -8.49 -2.54
N VAL A 17 -1.53 -8.46 -3.12
CA VAL A 17 -2.77 -8.83 -2.42
C VAL A 17 -3.59 -9.78 -3.29
N TYR A 18 -4.17 -10.80 -2.67
CA TYR A 18 -5.10 -11.71 -3.32
C TYR A 18 -6.47 -11.04 -3.51
N LYS A 19 -7.30 -11.59 -4.41
CA LYS A 19 -8.64 -11.03 -4.70
C LYS A 19 -9.59 -11.03 -3.50
N ASN A 20 -9.30 -11.82 -2.47
CA ASN A 20 -10.04 -11.86 -1.20
C ASN A 20 -9.50 -10.87 -0.14
N GLY A 21 -8.55 -9.99 -0.51
CA GLY A 21 -7.94 -9.01 0.39
C GLY A 21 -6.83 -9.54 1.27
N SER A 22 -6.55 -10.85 1.26
CA SER A 22 -5.45 -11.41 2.03
C SER A 22 -4.10 -10.98 1.44
N LEU A 23 -3.13 -10.74 2.34
CA LEU A 23 -1.82 -10.24 1.98
C LEU A 23 -0.92 -11.39 1.50
N ALA A 24 -0.29 -11.23 0.34
CA ALA A 24 0.77 -12.12 -0.13
C ALA A 24 2.15 -11.60 0.27
N ARG A 25 2.39 -10.29 0.08
CA ARG A 25 3.65 -9.62 0.41
C ARG A 25 3.41 -8.14 0.62
N LYS A 26 4.13 -7.51 1.56
CA LYS A 26 4.23 -6.06 1.66
C LYS A 26 5.68 -5.63 1.92
N LYS A 27 6.08 -4.46 1.43
CA LYS A 27 7.43 -3.91 1.61
C LYS A 27 7.40 -2.39 1.40
N VAL A 28 8.15 -1.67 2.22
CA VAL A 28 8.51 -0.27 1.94
C VAL A 28 9.83 -0.26 1.20
N ILE A 29 9.87 0.38 0.03
CA ILE A 29 11.05 0.49 -0.83
C ILE A 29 11.49 1.95 -0.97
N GLN A 30 12.75 2.18 -1.35
CA GLN A 30 13.18 3.50 -1.78
C GLN A 30 12.59 3.78 -3.17
N THR A 31 12.13 5.01 -3.41
CA THR A 31 11.52 5.40 -4.69
C THR A 31 12.53 5.36 -5.85
N GLU A 32 13.83 5.42 -5.57
CA GLU A 32 14.89 5.21 -6.56
C GLU A 32 14.98 3.76 -7.06
N ASP A 33 14.62 2.78 -6.23
CA ASP A 33 14.63 1.34 -6.55
C ASP A 33 13.31 0.85 -7.16
N PHE A 34 12.38 1.75 -7.45
CA PHE A 34 10.99 1.44 -7.78
C PHE A 34 10.85 0.46 -8.95
N GLU A 35 11.47 0.75 -10.10
CA GLU A 35 11.34 -0.08 -11.30
C GLU A 35 11.85 -1.49 -11.05
N LYS A 36 12.99 -1.61 -10.36
CA LYS A 36 13.61 -2.89 -10.04
C LYS A 36 12.71 -3.73 -9.13
N GLU A 37 12.15 -3.13 -8.09
CA GLU A 37 11.29 -3.84 -7.14
C GLU A 37 9.93 -4.18 -7.75
N VAL A 38 9.32 -3.27 -8.51
CA VAL A 38 8.07 -3.53 -9.23
C VAL A 38 8.27 -4.62 -10.28
N GLN A 39 9.37 -4.58 -11.01
CA GLN A 39 9.72 -5.65 -11.95
C GLN A 39 9.84 -6.99 -11.22
N GLY A 40 10.59 -7.06 -10.11
CA GLY A 40 10.71 -8.28 -9.33
C GLY A 40 9.37 -8.83 -8.84
N VAL A 41 8.40 -7.96 -8.56
CA VAL A 41 7.02 -8.36 -8.24
C VAL A 41 6.28 -8.89 -9.47
N LEU A 42 6.35 -8.21 -10.61
CA LEU A 42 5.70 -8.64 -11.86
C LEU A 42 6.27 -9.96 -12.41
N ASP A 43 7.51 -10.28 -12.08
CA ASP A 43 8.18 -11.53 -12.44
C ASP A 43 7.81 -12.66 -11.46
N ALA A 44 7.62 -12.36 -10.17
CA ALA A 44 7.32 -13.35 -9.13
C ALA A 44 5.83 -13.66 -8.98
N TYR A 45 4.94 -12.76 -9.38
CA TYR A 45 3.49 -12.88 -9.17
C TYR A 45 2.72 -12.60 -10.47
N ASP A 46 1.66 -13.36 -10.69
CA ASP A 46 0.71 -13.10 -11.78
C ASP A 46 -0.20 -11.91 -11.41
N ILE A 47 0.26 -10.70 -11.70
CA ILE A 47 -0.44 -9.45 -11.42
C ILE A 47 -1.41 -9.12 -12.56
N GLY A 48 -2.71 -9.08 -12.24
CA GLY A 48 -3.77 -8.74 -13.20
C GLY A 48 -4.09 -7.24 -13.24
N VAL A 49 -3.78 -6.51 -12.18
CA VAL A 49 -4.00 -5.06 -12.08
C VAL A 49 -3.00 -4.44 -11.10
N ILE A 50 -2.53 -3.25 -11.45
CA ILE A 50 -1.74 -2.38 -10.59
C ILE A 50 -2.66 -1.26 -10.11
N VAL A 51 -2.67 -1.03 -8.81
CA VAL A 51 -3.48 -0.01 -8.15
C VAL A 51 -2.54 0.99 -7.50
N MET A 52 -2.77 2.28 -7.70
CA MET A 52 -1.90 3.33 -7.18
C MET A 52 -2.69 4.40 -6.42
N GLY A 53 -2.17 4.78 -5.25
CA GLY A 53 -2.74 5.87 -4.45
C GLY A 53 -2.52 7.24 -5.09
N ASN A 54 -3.46 8.17 -4.89
CA ASN A 54 -3.43 9.52 -5.46
C ASN A 54 -2.56 10.52 -4.64
N GLY A 55 -1.40 10.08 -4.15
CA GLY A 55 -0.46 10.94 -3.43
C GLY A 55 0.17 12.05 -4.30
N THR A 56 0.90 12.99 -3.70
CA THR A 56 1.48 14.17 -4.42
C THR A 56 2.38 13.81 -5.60
N HIS A 57 2.93 12.59 -5.64
CA HIS A 57 3.85 12.10 -6.67
C HIS A 57 3.25 11.01 -7.58
N HIS A 58 1.93 10.80 -7.56
CA HIS A 58 1.28 9.71 -8.31
C HIS A 58 1.50 9.81 -9.83
N LYS A 59 1.53 11.02 -10.41
CA LYS A 59 1.65 11.20 -11.88
C LYS A 59 2.98 10.69 -12.41
N GLU A 60 4.06 11.03 -11.73
CA GLU A 60 5.41 10.59 -12.09
C GLU A 60 5.54 9.07 -11.96
N MET A 61 5.08 8.52 -10.84
CA MET A 61 5.16 7.09 -10.58
C MET A 61 4.27 6.27 -11.51
N GLN A 62 3.09 6.81 -11.87
CA GLN A 62 2.23 6.23 -12.89
C GLN A 62 2.93 6.19 -14.25
N GLN A 63 3.58 7.28 -14.67
CA GLN A 63 4.35 7.31 -15.92
C GLN A 63 5.49 6.30 -15.90
N ARG A 64 6.28 6.23 -14.82
CA ARG A 64 7.35 5.24 -14.64
C ARG A 64 6.82 3.82 -14.76
N THR A 65 5.66 3.53 -14.14
CA THR A 65 5.00 2.22 -14.24
C THR A 65 4.53 1.91 -15.66
N VAL A 66 3.92 2.88 -16.36
CA VAL A 66 3.49 2.72 -17.76
C VAL A 66 4.68 2.42 -18.66
N MET A 67 5.80 3.14 -18.49
CA MET A 67 7.02 2.91 -19.27
C MET A 67 7.58 1.51 -19.02
N LEU A 68 7.67 1.09 -17.75
CA LEU A 68 8.12 -0.25 -17.38
C LEU A 68 7.25 -1.36 -18.01
N LEU A 69 5.93 -1.20 -18.00
CA LEU A 69 5.01 -2.16 -18.61
C LEU A 69 5.17 -2.24 -20.13
N LYS A 70 5.37 -1.08 -20.79
CA LYS A 70 5.63 -1.02 -22.23
C LYS A 70 6.94 -1.69 -22.62
N GLU A 71 8.02 -1.39 -21.90
CA GLU A 71 9.35 -1.97 -22.15
C GLU A 71 9.40 -3.50 -21.99
N ARG A 72 8.46 -4.05 -21.22
CA ARG A 72 8.36 -5.48 -20.93
C ARG A 72 7.21 -6.17 -21.66
N GLU A 73 6.50 -5.46 -22.54
CA GLU A 73 5.33 -5.95 -23.27
C GLU A 73 4.26 -6.58 -22.35
N LYS A 74 4.15 -6.07 -21.11
CA LYS A 74 3.19 -6.53 -20.11
C LYS A 74 1.90 -5.74 -20.24
N ASN A 75 0.81 -6.41 -20.57
CA ASN A 75 -0.51 -5.79 -20.66
C ASN A 75 -1.25 -5.85 -19.31
N VAL A 76 -0.81 -5.02 -18.35
CA VAL A 76 -1.43 -4.91 -17.02
C VAL A 76 -2.12 -3.55 -16.90
N LYS A 77 -3.37 -3.53 -16.46
CA LYS A 77 -4.11 -2.29 -16.23
C LYS A 77 -3.56 -1.56 -15.01
N ILE A 78 -3.47 -0.24 -15.08
CA ILE A 78 -3.17 0.63 -13.94
C ILE A 78 -4.44 1.40 -13.58
N GLU A 79 -4.82 1.36 -12.31
CA GLU A 79 -5.97 2.10 -11.76
C GLU A 79 -5.53 3.00 -10.61
N LEU A 80 -6.09 4.22 -10.56
CA LEU A 80 -5.87 5.15 -9.47
C LEU A 80 -7.00 5.02 -8.45
N VAL A 81 -6.66 5.01 -7.17
CA VAL A 81 -7.65 5.04 -6.08
C VAL A 81 -7.53 6.37 -5.36
N ASP A 82 -8.59 7.15 -5.50
CA ASP A 82 -8.67 8.54 -5.10
C ASP A 82 -9.14 8.66 -3.64
N GLU A 83 -8.23 8.39 -2.70
CA GLU A 83 -8.47 8.75 -1.30
C GLU A 83 -7.22 9.32 -0.63
N LYS A 84 -7.45 10.19 0.34
CA LYS A 84 -6.41 10.78 1.16
C LYS A 84 -6.10 9.82 2.32
N TYR A 85 -5.24 8.85 2.05
CA TYR A 85 -4.80 7.90 3.06
C TYR A 85 -3.92 8.59 4.11
N THR A 86 -4.13 8.25 5.38
CA THR A 86 -3.33 8.80 6.47
C THR A 86 -2.43 7.73 7.07
N THR A 87 -1.29 8.18 7.59
CA THR A 87 -0.39 7.34 8.39
C THR A 87 -1.17 6.63 9.51
N GLU A 88 -2.12 7.31 10.16
CA GLU A 88 -2.97 6.77 11.23
C GLU A 88 -3.75 5.50 10.83
N MET A 89 -4.18 5.39 9.57
CA MET A 89 -4.85 4.20 9.06
C MET A 89 -3.89 3.00 9.00
N GLY A 90 -2.69 3.22 8.47
CA GLY A 90 -1.63 2.21 8.45
C GLY A 90 -1.24 1.76 9.85
N GLU A 91 -1.15 2.70 10.80
CA GLU A 91 -0.90 2.41 12.21
C GLU A 91 -1.99 1.53 12.85
N THR A 92 -3.26 1.81 12.52
CA THR A 92 -4.40 1.04 13.01
C THR A 92 -4.34 -0.40 12.51
N TRP A 93 -4.04 -0.61 11.23
CA TRP A 93 -3.89 -1.95 10.67
C TRP A 93 -2.67 -2.69 11.23
N TYR A 94 -1.55 -1.98 11.41
CA TYR A 94 -0.37 -2.54 12.09
C TYR A 94 -0.72 -3.08 13.48
N LYS A 95 -1.43 -2.28 14.30
CA LYS A 95 -1.86 -2.67 15.65
C LYS A 95 -2.82 -3.86 15.65
N ARG A 96 -3.67 -4.01 14.63
CA ARG A 96 -4.56 -5.18 14.47
C ARG A 96 -3.78 -6.46 14.18
N GLU A 97 -2.77 -6.38 13.32
CA GLU A 97 -1.89 -7.51 13.00
C GLU A 97 -0.92 -7.84 14.16
N HIS A 98 -0.57 -6.83 14.97
CA HIS A 98 0.35 -6.94 16.10
C HIS A 98 -0.34 -6.55 17.41
N PRO A 99 -1.28 -7.37 17.91
CA PRO A 99 -1.99 -7.06 19.14
C PRO A 99 -1.00 -6.94 20.31
N VAL A 100 -1.21 -5.92 21.16
CA VAL A 100 -0.38 -5.73 22.34
C VAL A 100 -0.56 -6.86 23.34
N THR A 101 0.53 -7.52 23.71
CA THR A 101 0.54 -8.62 24.69
C THR A 101 1.29 -8.24 25.96
N GLY A 102 0.90 -8.84 27.08
CA GLY A 102 1.55 -8.68 28.39
C GLY A 102 1.51 -7.24 28.93
N TRP A 103 2.59 -6.85 29.62
CA TRP A 103 2.78 -5.56 30.30
C TRP A 103 2.59 -4.33 29.39
N ARG A 104 2.84 -4.47 28.08
CA ARG A 104 2.64 -3.38 27.10
C ARG A 104 1.19 -2.91 27.01
N ARG A 105 0.22 -3.71 27.46
CA ARG A 105 -1.20 -3.35 27.55
C ARG A 105 -1.47 -2.20 28.54
N LEU A 106 -0.61 -2.00 29.54
CA LEU A 106 -0.73 -0.92 30.52
C LEU A 106 -0.24 0.43 30.00
N ILE A 107 0.52 0.45 28.90
CA ILE A 107 1.01 1.68 28.28
C ILE A 107 -0.12 2.30 27.45
N PRO A 108 -0.51 3.57 27.63
CA PRO A 108 -1.54 4.20 26.80
C PRO A 108 -1.16 4.23 25.32
N ASP A 109 -2.16 4.16 24.44
CA ASP A 109 -1.98 4.02 23.00
C ASP A 109 -1.10 5.11 22.35
N GLY A 110 -1.23 6.36 22.81
CA GLY A 110 -0.43 7.49 22.31
C GLY A 110 1.05 7.46 22.71
N PHE A 111 1.43 6.62 23.68
CA PHE A 111 2.82 6.43 24.10
C PHE A 111 3.49 5.23 23.42
N ARG A 112 2.75 4.45 22.64
CA ARG A 112 3.29 3.28 21.93
C ARG A 112 3.83 3.72 20.58
N ARG A 113 5.16 3.85 20.49
CA ARG A 113 5.85 4.15 19.23
C ARG A 113 5.77 2.95 18.28
N ILE A 114 5.30 3.16 17.05
CA ILE A 114 5.34 2.14 16.01
C ILE A 114 6.77 2.12 15.43
N PRO A 115 7.46 0.97 15.48
CA PRO A 115 8.88 0.90 15.14
C PRO A 115 9.15 0.77 13.63
N VAL A 116 8.10 0.65 12.81
CA VAL A 116 8.20 0.37 11.37
C VAL A 116 7.47 1.45 10.56
N PRO A 117 7.95 1.76 9.34
CA PRO A 117 7.16 2.56 8.41
C PRO A 117 5.88 1.80 8.04
N VAL A 118 4.77 2.52 7.92
CA VAL A 118 3.43 1.94 7.70
C VAL A 118 2.91 2.16 6.28
N ASP A 119 3.75 2.73 5.40
CA ASP A 119 3.41 2.99 3.99
C ASP A 119 3.05 1.70 3.24
N ASP A 120 3.62 0.56 3.64
CA ASP A 120 3.30 -0.75 3.10
C ASP A 120 1.90 -1.25 3.54
N TYR A 121 1.46 -0.89 4.74
CA TYR A 121 0.07 -1.07 5.17
C TYR A 121 -0.89 -0.16 4.40
N VAL A 122 -0.49 1.07 4.10
CA VAL A 122 -1.28 1.97 3.26
C VAL A 122 -1.48 1.36 1.87
N ALA A 123 -0.42 0.84 1.25
CA ALA A 123 -0.51 0.10 -0.01
C ALA A 123 -1.47 -1.11 0.09
N TRP A 124 -1.45 -1.87 1.19
CA TRP A 124 -2.40 -2.97 1.38
C TRP A 124 -3.85 -2.49 1.51
N ILE A 125 -4.08 -1.40 2.25
CA ILE A 125 -5.40 -0.78 2.39
C ILE A 125 -5.93 -0.33 1.02
N ILE A 126 -5.10 0.31 0.20
CA ILE A 126 -5.44 0.72 -1.18
C ILE A 126 -5.96 -0.46 -2.00
N ALA A 127 -5.27 -1.61 -1.93
CA ALA A 127 -5.74 -2.82 -2.61
C ALA A 127 -7.10 -3.30 -2.10
N CYS A 128 -7.32 -3.26 -0.77
CA CYS A 128 -8.58 -3.70 -0.16
C CYS A 128 -9.76 -2.78 -0.50
N ILE A 129 -9.51 -1.48 -0.66
CA ILE A 129 -10.51 -0.50 -1.11
C ILE A 129 -10.86 -0.75 -2.57
N TYR A 130 -9.85 -0.94 -3.43
CA TYR A 130 -10.07 -1.30 -4.83
C TYR A 130 -10.93 -2.57 -4.98
N LEU A 131 -10.73 -3.54 -4.08
CA LEU A 131 -11.52 -4.76 -4.02
C LEU A 131 -12.93 -4.60 -3.43
N GLY A 132 -13.27 -3.42 -2.88
CA GLY A 132 -14.53 -3.18 -2.18
C GLY A 132 -14.65 -3.90 -0.84
N ILE A 133 -13.54 -4.42 -0.29
CA ILE A 133 -13.50 -5.12 1.00
C ILE A 133 -13.51 -4.13 2.15
N VAL A 134 -12.83 -3.00 1.95
CA VAL A 134 -12.79 -1.88 2.89
C VAL A 134 -13.53 -0.74 2.22
N ARG A 135 -14.53 -0.17 2.90
CA ARG A 135 -15.16 1.04 2.40
C ARG A 135 -14.29 2.23 2.76
N ALA A 136 -13.99 3.05 1.77
CA ALA A 136 -13.56 4.45 1.87
C ALA A 136 -14.05 5.19 3.15
N GLU A 137 -15.36 5.07 3.41
CA GLU A 137 -16.05 5.72 4.52
C GLU A 137 -15.68 5.16 5.91
N ASP A 138 -15.27 3.90 5.99
CA ASP A 138 -14.76 3.28 7.23
C ASP A 138 -13.33 3.75 7.54
N VAL A 139 -12.69 4.46 6.61
CA VAL A 139 -11.28 4.86 6.67
C VAL A 139 -11.07 6.37 6.79
N GLY A 140 -12.12 7.20 6.65
CA GLY A 140 -12.01 8.66 6.72
C GLY A 140 -13.15 9.37 7.45
N HIS A 141 -12.81 10.00 8.58
CA HIS A 141 -13.56 10.98 9.40
C HIS A 141 -14.55 10.46 10.46
N LYS A 142 -14.09 10.45 11.72
CA LYS A 142 -14.89 11.07 12.78
C LYS A 142 -15.20 12.50 12.32
N LYS A 143 -16.47 12.79 12.05
CA LYS A 143 -16.96 14.16 12.08
C LYS A 143 -16.59 14.73 13.44
N VAL A 144 -15.67 15.69 13.45
CA VAL A 144 -15.57 16.67 14.54
C VAL A 144 -16.49 17.81 14.15
#